data_AF-A0A359BBW4-F1
#
_entry.id   AF-A0A359BBW4-F1
#
_cell.length_a   1.000
_cell.length_b   1.000
_cell.length_c   1.000
_cell.angle_alpha   90.00
_cell.angle_beta   90.00
_cell.angle_gamma   90.00
#
_symmetry.space_group_name_H-M   'P 1'
#
loop_
_entity.id
_entity.type
_entity.pdbx_description
1 polymer ?
#
loop_
_entity_poly.entity_id
_entity_poly.type
_entity_poly.pdbx_seq_one_letter_code
_entity_poly.pdbx_strand_id
1 'polypeptide(L)'
;MNYHQIAEIIKEEDANFEKINIGTSNDIFHSQKSLIRIKKENETDKDFNTPQNEINLYKSLNNLDCIPKILFFDKEGNKAEEYIKGTLFNKEEKKDIFLLANSIKKLHASPIFDNTPNFR
;
A
#
# COMPACT_ATOMS: atom_id res chain seq x y z
N MET A 1 -9.45 13.67 5.68
CA MET A 1 -9.89 12.82 6.81
C MET A 1 -8.70 12.59 7.73
N ASN A 2 -8.87 12.47 9.05
CA ASN A 2 -7.78 12.11 9.96
C ASN A 2 -7.81 10.61 10.31
N TYR A 3 -6.78 10.09 10.99
CA TYR A 3 -6.68 8.66 11.26
C TYR A 3 -7.77 8.15 12.23
N HIS A 4 -8.21 8.96 13.20
CA HIS A 4 -9.29 8.58 14.12
C HIS A 4 -10.60 8.32 13.39
N GLN A 5 -10.94 9.17 12.41
CA GLN A 5 -12.14 8.99 11.58
C GLN A 5 -12.07 7.70 10.77
N ILE A 6 -10.90 7.34 10.25
CA ILE A 6 -10.72 6.08 9.51
C ILE A 6 -10.80 4.88 10.46
N ALA A 7 -10.22 4.98 11.67
CA ALA A 7 -10.29 3.94 12.68
C ALA A 7 -11.74 3.60 13.06
N GLU A 8 -12.60 4.60 13.23
CA GLU A 8 -14.04 4.41 13.47
C GLU A 8 -14.73 3.69 12.30
N ILE A 9 -14.42 4.07 11.05
CA ILE A 9 -15.00 3.43 9.85
C ILE A 9 -14.65 1.93 9.78
N ILE A 10 -13.41 1.57 10.14
CA ILE A 10 -12.96 0.18 10.16
C ILE A 10 -13.26 -0.55 11.48
N LYS A 11 -13.96 0.10 12.43
CA LYS A 11 -14.33 -0.44 13.74
C LYS A 11 -13.13 -0.79 14.63
N GLU A 12 -12.10 0.06 14.61
CA GLU A 12 -10.89 -0.01 15.45
C GLU A 12 -10.68 1.29 16.26
N GLU A 13 -11.74 2.02 16.61
CA GLU A 13 -11.67 3.27 17.36
C GLU A 13 -10.95 3.15 18.72
N ASP A 14 -11.04 2.00 19.37
CA ASP A 14 -10.38 1.70 20.66
C ASP A 14 -8.96 1.11 20.50
N ALA A 15 -8.48 0.92 19.27
CA ALA A 15 -7.17 0.36 19.05
C ALA A 15 -6.05 1.37 19.37
N ASN A 16 -4.97 0.88 19.98
CA ASN A 16 -3.78 1.69 20.18
C ASN A 16 -3.01 1.82 18.86
N PHE A 17 -3.14 2.97 18.21
CA PHE A 17 -2.41 3.29 16.99
C PHE A 17 -1.08 3.98 17.29
N GLU A 18 0.00 3.45 16.74
CA GLU A 18 1.33 4.03 16.82
C GLU A 18 1.72 4.64 15.48
N LYS A 19 2.39 5.80 15.51
CA LYS A 19 2.88 6.45 14.30
C LYS A 19 4.19 5.81 13.83
N ILE A 20 4.25 5.41 12.57
CA ILE A 20 5.50 4.96 11.94
C ILE A 20 6.13 6.14 11.20
N ASN A 21 7.36 6.49 11.60
CA ASN A 21 8.12 7.57 10.96
C ASN A 21 8.90 7.05 9.74
N ILE A 22 8.18 6.54 8.75
CA ILE A 22 8.74 6.08 7.46
C ILE A 22 7.91 6.60 6.29
N GLY A 23 8.52 6.63 5.10
CA GLY A 23 7.88 7.10 3.88
C GLY A 23 7.80 8.63 3.79
N THR A 24 7.67 9.14 2.57
CA THR A 24 7.65 10.59 2.28
C THR A 24 6.27 11.11 1.90
N SER A 25 5.41 10.25 1.36
CA SER A 25 4.09 10.66 0.83
C SER A 25 2.90 10.44 1.77
N ASN A 26 3.10 9.82 2.92
CA ASN A 26 2.00 9.52 3.85
C ASN A 26 2.42 9.75 5.31
N ASP A 27 1.48 10.12 6.15
CA ASP A 27 1.55 9.81 7.58
C ASP A 27 0.99 8.41 7.80
N ILE A 28 1.75 7.54 8.47
CA ILE A 28 1.42 6.14 8.65
C ILE A 28 1.18 5.85 10.12
N PHE A 29 0.06 5.21 10.42
CA PHE A 29 -0.33 4.78 11.75
C PHE A 29 -0.64 3.28 11.70
N HIS A 30 -0.27 2.51 12.72
CA HIS A 30 -0.59 1.09 12.74
C HIS A 30 -1.09 0.65 14.11
N SER A 31 -2.00 -0.34 14.09
CA SER A 31 -2.40 -1.13 15.24
C SER A 31 -1.79 -2.54 15.14
N GLN A 32 -2.28 -3.49 15.94
CA GLN A 32 -1.93 -4.91 15.77
C GLN A 32 -2.62 -5.56 14.56
N LYS A 33 -3.62 -4.91 13.97
CA LYS A 33 -4.49 -5.48 12.93
C LYS A 33 -4.52 -4.67 11.65
N SER A 34 -4.39 -3.35 11.73
CA SER A 34 -4.59 -2.44 10.61
C SER A 34 -3.45 -1.42 10.50
N LEU A 35 -3.27 -0.92 9.29
CA LEU A 35 -2.35 0.15 8.96
C LEU A 35 -3.13 1.24 8.22
N ILE A 36 -3.16 2.43 8.80
CA ILE A 36 -3.83 3.62 8.25
C ILE A 36 -2.77 4.51 7.62
N ARG A 37 -3.02 4.95 6.39
CA ARG A 37 -2.19 5.91 5.67
C ARG A 37 -3.01 7.15 5.34
N ILE A 38 -2.53 8.29 5.81
CA ILE A 38 -3.08 9.61 5.49
C ILE A 38 -2.16 10.24 4.44
N LYS A 39 -2.69 10.52 3.27
CA LYS A 39 -1.91 11.05 2.14
C LYS A 39 -1.51 12.48 2.46
N LYS A 40 -0.23 12.80 2.25
CA LYS A 40 0.29 14.16 2.37
C LYS A 40 0.15 14.86 1.04
N GLU A 41 -0.15 16.16 1.06
CA GLU A 41 -0.09 16.98 -0.13
C GLU A 41 1.38 17.16 -0.54
N ASN A 42 1.79 16.42 -1.58
CA ASN A 42 3.15 16.47 -2.12
C ASN A 42 3.10 16.94 -3.58
N GLU A 43 3.96 17.88 -3.96
CA GLU A 43 3.97 18.45 -5.33
C GLU A 43 4.32 17.43 -6.41
N THR A 44 5.06 16.37 -6.07
CA THR A 44 5.59 15.35 -7.00
C THR A 44 4.57 14.30 -7.44
N ASP A 45 3.44 14.16 -6.74
CA ASP A 45 2.45 13.10 -6.97
C ASP A 45 1.29 13.51 -7.90
N LYS A 46 1.24 14.78 -8.34
CA LYS A 46 0.06 15.38 -8.99
C LYS A 46 -0.33 14.75 -10.33
N ASP A 47 0.64 14.28 -11.12
CA ASP A 47 0.37 13.89 -12.52
C ASP A 47 0.23 12.38 -12.75
N PHE A 48 0.69 11.53 -11.83
CA PHE A 48 0.71 10.07 -12.04
C PHE A 48 -0.02 9.27 -10.94
N ASN A 49 -0.12 9.80 -9.73
CA ASN A 49 -0.56 9.05 -8.55
C ASN A 49 -1.94 9.50 -8.04
N THR A 50 -2.91 9.53 -8.96
CA THR A 50 -4.29 9.88 -8.60
C THR A 50 -4.93 8.78 -7.74
N PRO A 51 -5.75 9.11 -6.74
CA PRO A 51 -6.48 8.12 -5.94
C PRO A 51 -7.30 7.15 -6.81
N GLN A 52 -7.81 7.62 -7.95
CA GLN A 52 -8.57 6.81 -8.89
C GLN A 52 -7.72 5.72 -9.57
N ASN A 53 -6.49 6.05 -9.97
CA ASN A 53 -5.56 5.07 -10.55
C ASN A 53 -5.13 4.05 -9.49
N GLU A 54 -4.85 4.51 -8.28
CA GLU A 54 -4.43 3.68 -7.16
C GLU A 54 -5.52 2.65 -6.78
N ILE A 55 -6.78 3.06 -6.65
CA ILE A 55 -7.87 2.12 -6.34
C ILE A 55 -8.15 1.13 -7.48
N ASN A 56 -7.97 1.55 -8.73
CA ASN A 56 -8.11 0.65 -9.89
C ASN A 56 -7.02 -0.43 -9.88
N LEU A 57 -5.77 -0.04 -9.58
CA LEU A 57 -4.67 -0.98 -9.42
C LEU A 57 -4.95 -1.97 -8.29
N TYR A 58 -5.43 -1.50 -7.13
CA TYR A 58 -5.80 -2.39 -6.02
C TYR A 58 -6.88 -3.40 -6.40
N LYS A 59 -7.92 -2.98 -7.13
CA LYS A 59 -8.95 -3.89 -7.64
C LYS A 59 -8.38 -4.95 -8.57
N SER A 60 -7.45 -4.57 -9.45
CA SER A 60 -6.77 -5.52 -10.34
C SER A 60 -5.86 -6.49 -9.57
N LEU A 61 -5.24 -6.03 -8.47
CA LEU A 61 -4.35 -6.82 -7.63
C LEU A 61 -5.07 -7.67 -6.56
N ASN A 62 -6.37 -7.44 -6.30
CA ASN A 62 -7.09 -8.03 -5.15
C ASN A 62 -7.16 -9.57 -5.15
N ASN A 63 -6.92 -10.22 -6.29
CA ASN A 63 -6.87 -11.68 -6.40
C ASN A 63 -5.44 -12.24 -6.42
N LEU A 64 -4.44 -11.37 -6.26
CA LEU A 64 -3.05 -11.74 -6.14
C LEU A 64 -2.65 -11.65 -4.67
N ASP A 65 -2.04 -12.71 -4.17
CA ASP A 65 -1.47 -12.76 -2.82
C ASP A 65 -0.14 -11.97 -2.77
N CYS A 66 -0.21 -10.69 -3.15
CA CYS A 66 0.94 -9.79 -3.27
C CYS A 66 0.69 -8.38 -2.74
N ILE A 67 -0.51 -8.09 -2.26
CA ILE A 67 -0.87 -6.84 -1.61
C ILE A 67 -1.63 -7.10 -0.31
N PRO A 68 -1.52 -6.21 0.69
CA PRO A 68 -2.37 -6.28 1.86
C PRO A 68 -3.84 -6.08 1.48
N LYS A 69 -4.74 -6.75 2.21
CA LYS A 69 -6.18 -6.50 2.11
C LYS A 69 -6.52 -5.04 2.41
N ILE A 70 -7.20 -4.37 1.48
CA ILE A 70 -7.72 -3.02 1.66
C ILE A 70 -9.02 -3.06 2.47
N LEU A 71 -9.07 -2.30 3.57
CA LEU A 71 -10.22 -2.19 4.48
C LEU A 71 -11.03 -0.92 4.19
N PHE A 72 -10.35 0.15 3.77
CA PHE A 72 -10.95 1.44 3.45
C PHE A 72 -10.10 2.20 2.44
N PHE A 73 -10.73 2.97 1.55
CA PHE A 73 -10.06 3.89 0.63
C PHE A 73 -11.01 5.05 0.29
N ASP A 74 -10.55 6.29 0.41
CA ASP A 74 -11.35 7.49 0.08
C ASP A 74 -10.89 8.19 -1.21
N LYS A 75 -11.67 9.19 -1.63
CA LYS A 75 -11.41 9.98 -2.84
C LYS A 75 -10.13 10.83 -2.77
N GLU A 76 -9.60 11.08 -1.57
CA GLU A 76 -8.36 11.85 -1.35
C GLU A 76 -7.13 10.91 -1.33
N GLY A 77 -7.34 9.60 -1.40
CA GLY A 77 -6.28 8.58 -1.36
C GLY A 77 -5.87 8.18 0.06
N ASN A 78 -6.63 8.56 1.08
CA ASN A 78 -6.43 8.02 2.42
C ASN A 78 -6.95 6.58 2.44
N LYS A 79 -6.26 5.71 3.18
CA LYS A 79 -6.62 4.29 3.21
C LYS A 79 -6.34 3.63 4.55
N ALA A 80 -7.05 2.53 4.78
CA ALA A 80 -6.70 1.53 5.77
C ALA A 80 -6.50 0.18 5.08
N GLU A 81 -5.46 -0.52 5.48
CA GLU A 81 -5.12 -1.86 5.00
C GLU A 81 -4.81 -2.78 6.18
N GLU A 82 -4.79 -4.09 5.97
CA GLU A 82 -4.34 -5.02 7.01
C GLU A 82 -2.87 -4.74 7.38
N TYR A 83 -2.56 -4.85 8.67
CA TYR A 83 -1.19 -4.71 9.14
C TYR A 83 -0.42 -6.00 8.90
N ILE A 84 0.56 -5.96 8.00
CA ILE A 84 1.49 -7.06 7.79
C ILE A 84 2.75 -6.79 8.60
N LYS A 85 2.99 -7.63 9.60
CA LYS A 85 4.24 -7.59 10.37
C LYS A 85 5.40 -8.13 9.51
N GLY A 86 6.14 -7.20 8.92
CA GLY A 86 7.29 -7.50 8.07
C GLY A 86 8.64 -7.32 8.75
N THR A 87 9.69 -7.75 8.06
CA THR A 87 11.09 -7.42 8.36
C THR A 87 11.60 -6.37 7.37
N LEU A 88 12.47 -5.47 7.83
CA LEU A 88 13.12 -4.50 6.94
C LEU A 88 14.02 -5.21 5.94
N PHE A 89 13.91 -4.83 4.67
CA PHE A 89 14.79 -5.28 3.60
C PHE A 89 16.21 -4.75 3.81
N ASN A 90 17.21 -5.63 3.69
CA ASN A 90 18.61 -5.25 3.70
C ASN A 90 19.22 -5.38 2.30
N LYS A 91 19.59 -4.24 1.71
CA LYS A 91 20.19 -4.18 0.35
C LYS A 91 21.56 -4.85 0.24
N GLU A 92 22.26 -5.03 1.35
CA GLU A 92 23.58 -5.69 1.37
C GLU A 92 23.44 -7.22 1.53
N GLU A 93 22.25 -7.69 1.90
CA GLU A 93 21.98 -9.11 2.11
C GLU A 93 21.54 -9.77 0.80
N LYS A 94 22.41 -10.64 0.26
CA LYS A 94 22.15 -11.32 -1.02
C LYS A 94 20.83 -12.10 -1.00
N LYS A 95 20.49 -12.75 0.13
CA LYS A 95 19.21 -13.47 0.28
C LYS A 95 18.01 -12.56 0.05
N ASP A 96 18.03 -11.35 0.62
CA ASP A 96 16.94 -10.38 0.49
C ASP A 96 16.79 -9.91 -0.96
N ILE A 97 17.91 -9.66 -1.65
CA ILE A 97 17.91 -9.31 -3.09
C ILE A 97 17.25 -10.42 -3.92
N PHE A 98 17.58 -11.69 -3.66
CA PHE A 98 16.97 -12.82 -4.36
C PHE A 98 15.46 -12.94 -4.08
N LEU A 99 15.04 -12.73 -2.84
CA LEU A 99 13.62 -12.72 -2.48
C LEU A 99 12.87 -11.61 -3.21
N LEU A 100 13.44 -10.39 -3.26
CA LEU A 100 12.87 -9.26 -3.98
C LEU A 100 12.74 -9.56 -5.48
N ALA A 101 13.79 -10.05 -6.12
CA ALA A 101 13.79 -10.38 -7.54
C ALA A 101 12.71 -11.43 -7.89
N ASN A 102 12.54 -12.45 -7.05
CA ASN A 102 11.51 -13.46 -7.24
C ASN A 102 10.09 -12.89 -7.07
N SER A 103 9.88 -11.99 -6.11
CA SER A 103 8.59 -11.32 -5.92
C SER A 103 8.24 -10.44 -7.12
N ILE A 104 9.20 -9.68 -7.66
CA ILE A 104 9.01 -8.86 -8.87
C ILE A 104 8.67 -9.75 -10.07
N LYS A 105 9.39 -10.87 -10.25
CA LYS A 105 9.11 -11.82 -11.34
C LYS A 105 7.68 -12.35 -11.28
N LYS A 106 7.19 -12.72 -10.09
CA LYS A 106 5.80 -13.17 -9.91
C LYS A 106 4.79 -12.07 -10.22
N LEU A 107 5.07 -10.83 -9.80
CA LEU A 107 4.22 -9.68 -10.08
C LEU A 107 4.11 -9.42 -11.58
N HIS A 108 5.23 -9.40 -12.32
CA HIS A 108 5.25 -9.19 -13.76
C HIS A 108 4.61 -10.33 -14.57
N ALA A 109 4.58 -11.55 -14.03
CA ALA A 109 3.87 -12.67 -14.63
C ALA A 109 2.36 -12.63 -14.36
N SER A 110 1.85 -11.63 -13.65
CA SER A 110 0.43 -11.51 -13.36
C SER A 110 -0.36 -11.07 -14.60
N PRO A 111 -1.54 -11.66 -14.87
CA PRO A 111 -2.35 -11.36 -16.05
C PRO A 111 -2.77 -9.90 -16.22
N ILE A 112 -2.72 -9.12 -15.13
CA ILE A 112 -3.02 -7.68 -15.17
C ILE A 112 -2.04 -6.90 -16.05
N PHE A 113 -0.85 -7.45 -16.30
CA PHE A 113 0.18 -6.88 -17.15
C PHE A 113 0.22 -7.49 -18.56
N ASP A 114 -0.59 -8.52 -18.85
CA ASP A 114 -0.63 -9.16 -20.19
C ASP A 114 -1.14 -8.21 -21.29
N ASN A 115 -1.83 -7.13 -20.91
CA ASN A 115 -2.38 -6.13 -21.83
C ASN A 115 -1.51 -4.87 -21.99
N THR A 116 -0.24 -4.86 -21.52
CA THR A 116 0.65 -3.74 -21.87
C THR A 116 0.88 -3.70 -23.38
N PRO A 117 0.71 -2.53 -24.05
CA PRO A 117 0.99 -2.42 -25.47
C PRO A 117 2.43 -2.85 -25.73
N ASN A 118 2.62 -3.73 -26.73
CA ASN A 118 3.94 -4.08 -27.22
C ASN A 118 4.62 -2.80 -27.72
N PHE A 119 5.52 -2.24 -26.93
CA PHE A 119 6.52 -1.31 -27.43
C PHE A 119 7.51 -2.15 -28.27
N ARG A 120 7.13 -2.37 -29.53
CA ARG A 120 8.05 -2.82 -30.58
C ARG A 120 8.77 -1.63 -31.18
#